data_AF-A0A7S2Z8P8-F1
#
_entry.id   AF-A0A7S2Z8P8-F1
#
_cell.length_a   1.000
_cell.length_b   1.000
_cell.length_c   1.000
_cell.angle_alpha   90.00
_cell.angle_beta   90.00
_cell.angle_gamma   90.00
#
_symmetry.space_group_name_H-M   'P 1'
#
loop_
_entity.id
_entity.type
_entity.pdbx_description
1 polymer ?
#
loop_
_entity_poly.entity_id
_entity_poly.type
_entity_poly.pdbx_seq_one_letter_code
_entity_poly.pdbx_strand_id
1 'polypeptide(L)'
;DATMPEDWQQLAKAGGGIRQGVLMKFLALAKAGGLMGYLVTKFPVLRDRLIADERFLFKVFTEVFIDSGCATFAEVKKRGDVFWDEFEFYLSDLVVGIFLDIALVTLLAPTCVAGASHVVKASKATKGFAKYSAAFMKMRSKLPSAVFEKSIKGVRVYTPQQRAIA
;
A
#
# COMPACT_ATOMS: atom_id res chain seq x y z
N ASP A 1 -0.31 14.26 -21.23
CA ASP A 1 -0.91 12.94 -21.48
C ASP A 1 -0.49 11.93 -20.43
N ALA A 2 -1.46 11.28 -19.76
CA ALA A 2 -1.15 10.26 -18.76
C ALA A 2 -0.67 8.99 -19.47
N THR A 3 0.61 8.64 -19.28
CA THR A 3 1.17 7.41 -19.84
C THR A 3 0.64 6.21 -19.05
N MET A 4 0.13 5.20 -19.75
CA MET A 4 -0.41 4.00 -19.10
C MET A 4 0.73 3.23 -18.39
N PRO A 5 0.53 2.80 -17.13
CA PRO A 5 1.57 2.08 -16.40
C PRO A 5 2.00 0.76 -17.08
N GLU A 6 3.28 0.44 -17.02
CA GLU A 6 3.88 -0.71 -17.71
C GLU A 6 3.26 -2.05 -17.29
N ASP A 7 2.93 -2.19 -16.01
CA ASP A 7 2.30 -3.39 -15.46
C ASP A 7 0.89 -3.61 -16.03
N TRP A 8 0.14 -2.54 -16.26
CA TRP A 8 -1.18 -2.59 -16.89
C TRP A 8 -1.09 -2.85 -18.39
N GLN A 9 -0.06 -2.34 -19.06
CA GLN A 9 0.21 -2.69 -20.47
C GLN A 9 0.49 -4.18 -20.64
N GLN A 10 1.28 -4.77 -19.73
CA GLN A 10 1.56 -6.21 -19.74
C GLN A 10 0.30 -7.04 -19.48
N LEU A 11 -0.56 -6.57 -18.56
CA LEU A 11 -1.85 -7.19 -18.25
C LEU A 11 -2.79 -7.18 -19.48
N ALA A 12 -2.86 -6.06 -20.18
CA ALA A 12 -3.66 -5.92 -21.39
C ALA A 12 -3.16 -6.85 -22.51
N LYS A 13 -1.84 -6.91 -22.72
CA LYS A 13 -1.20 -7.81 -23.70
C LYS A 13 -1.40 -9.29 -23.36
N ALA A 14 -1.52 -9.64 -22.09
CA ALA A 14 -1.75 -11.01 -21.64
C ALA A 14 -3.21 -11.50 -21.78
N GLY A 15 -4.10 -10.68 -22.37
CA GLY A 15 -5.51 -11.05 -22.61
C GLY A 15 -6.43 -10.92 -21.39
N GLY A 16 -5.93 -10.38 -20.27
CA GLY A 16 -6.69 -10.24 -19.02
C GLY A 16 -7.64 -9.03 -18.96
N GLY A 17 -7.51 -8.09 -19.91
CA GLY A 17 -8.27 -6.83 -19.96
C GLY A 17 -8.03 -5.93 -18.75
N ILE A 18 -8.53 -4.69 -18.81
CA ILE A 18 -8.57 -3.76 -17.67
C ILE A 18 -10.02 -3.45 -17.34
N ARG A 19 -10.40 -3.52 -16.05
CA ARG A 19 -11.74 -3.18 -15.59
C ARG A 19 -11.99 -1.68 -15.80
N GLN A 20 -13.10 -1.34 -16.46
CA GLN A 20 -13.44 0.05 -16.78
C GLN A 20 -13.45 0.96 -15.54
N GLY A 21 -14.05 0.52 -14.43
CA GLY A 21 -14.11 1.31 -13.19
C GLY A 21 -12.73 1.64 -12.61
N VAL A 22 -11.79 0.71 -12.70
CA VAL A 22 -10.40 0.91 -12.24
C VAL A 22 -9.67 1.89 -13.15
N LEU A 23 -9.84 1.74 -14.47
CA LEU A 23 -9.24 2.65 -15.45
C LEU A 23 -9.74 4.08 -15.30
N MET A 24 -11.05 4.27 -15.11
CA MET A 24 -11.65 5.60 -14.94
C MET A 24 -11.13 6.29 -13.68
N LYS A 25 -11.03 5.56 -12.55
CA LYS A 25 -10.45 6.09 -11.31
C LYS A 25 -8.97 6.46 -11.48
N PHE A 26 -8.19 5.62 -12.15
CA PHE A 26 -6.79 5.95 -12.46
C PHE A 26 -6.67 7.20 -13.31
N LEU A 27 -7.46 7.34 -14.37
CA LEU A 27 -7.44 8.53 -15.22
C LEU A 27 -7.84 9.78 -14.44
N ALA A 28 -8.83 9.69 -13.55
CA ALA A 28 -9.21 10.80 -12.67
C ALA A 28 -8.06 11.21 -11.74
N LEU A 29 -7.37 10.25 -11.11
CA LEU A 29 -6.22 10.51 -10.26
C LEU A 29 -5.01 11.05 -11.03
N ALA A 30 -4.75 10.53 -12.23
CA ALA A 30 -3.67 10.99 -13.10
C ALA A 30 -3.95 12.41 -13.62
N LYS A 31 -5.22 12.73 -13.91
CA LYS A 31 -5.67 14.05 -14.39
C LYS A 31 -5.76 15.09 -13.28
N ALA A 32 -5.86 14.68 -12.01
CA ALA A 32 -5.78 15.57 -10.86
C ALA A 32 -4.47 16.40 -10.85
N GLY A 33 -3.43 15.94 -11.56
CA GLY A 33 -2.22 16.70 -11.81
C GLY A 33 -1.35 16.89 -10.56
N GLY A 34 -0.28 17.68 -10.72
CA GLY A 34 0.65 18.02 -9.65
C GLY A 34 1.36 16.81 -9.02
N LEU A 35 1.70 16.95 -7.73
CA LEU A 35 2.39 15.91 -6.97
C LEU A 35 1.59 14.60 -6.93
N MET A 36 0.26 14.68 -6.79
CA MET A 36 -0.58 13.50 -6.65
C MET A 36 -0.64 12.67 -7.93
N GLY A 37 -0.84 13.32 -9.08
CA GLY A 37 -0.78 12.64 -10.39
C GLY A 37 0.60 12.04 -10.66
N TYR A 38 1.67 12.71 -10.25
CA TYR A 38 3.04 12.17 -10.33
C TYR A 38 3.24 10.93 -9.44
N LEU A 39 2.82 11.00 -8.18
CA LEU A 39 3.00 9.89 -7.25
C LEU A 39 2.17 8.65 -7.66
N VAL A 40 0.93 8.85 -8.14
CA VAL A 40 0.05 7.78 -8.63
C VAL A 40 0.59 7.14 -9.92
N THR A 41 1.30 7.89 -10.76
CA THR A 41 1.90 7.33 -11.99
C THR A 41 3.23 6.63 -11.73
N LYS A 42 4.01 7.05 -10.72
CA LYS A 42 5.32 6.49 -10.39
C LYS A 42 5.27 5.33 -9.38
N PHE A 43 4.39 5.40 -8.38
CA PHE A 43 4.36 4.44 -7.28
C PHE A 43 3.13 3.54 -7.38
N PRO A 44 3.27 2.28 -7.87
CA PRO A 44 2.15 1.36 -8.02
C PRO A 44 1.49 1.02 -6.69
N VAL A 45 2.26 0.99 -5.60
CA VAL A 45 1.73 0.78 -4.24
C VAL A 45 0.71 1.87 -3.88
N LEU A 46 1.04 3.14 -4.11
CA LEU A 46 0.14 4.24 -3.80
C LEU A 46 -1.06 4.26 -4.74
N ARG A 47 -0.81 4.07 -6.05
CA ARG A 47 -1.85 4.00 -7.09
C ARG A 47 -2.93 2.97 -6.75
N ASP A 48 -2.51 1.74 -6.45
CA ASP A 48 -3.44 0.62 -6.28
C ASP A 48 -4.27 0.76 -5.00
N ARG A 49 -3.72 1.41 -3.96
CA ARG A 49 -4.48 1.71 -2.73
C ARG A 49 -5.46 2.86 -2.94
N LEU A 50 -5.06 3.94 -3.60
CA LEU A 50 -5.95 5.09 -3.86
C LEU A 50 -7.12 4.77 -4.78
N ILE A 51 -6.91 3.88 -5.76
CA ILE A 51 -7.99 3.42 -6.64
C ILE A 51 -9.03 2.60 -5.84
N ALA A 52 -8.57 1.81 -4.86
CA ALA A 52 -9.45 1.01 -4.00
C ALA A 52 -10.08 1.82 -2.86
N ASP A 53 -9.36 2.81 -2.34
CA ASP A 53 -9.73 3.65 -1.21
C ASP A 53 -9.31 5.10 -1.43
N GLU A 54 -10.28 5.94 -1.81
CA GLU A 54 -10.06 7.35 -2.09
C GLU A 54 -9.65 8.15 -0.84
N ARG A 55 -9.92 7.61 0.36
CA ARG A 55 -9.52 8.22 1.64
C ARG A 55 -8.18 7.71 2.16
N PHE A 56 -7.47 6.88 1.40
CA PHE A 56 -6.23 6.25 1.84
C PHE A 56 -5.20 7.24 2.39
N LEU A 57 -4.92 8.33 1.68
CA LEU A 57 -3.97 9.36 2.17
C LEU A 57 -4.44 10.02 3.46
N PHE A 58 -5.75 10.27 3.58
CA PHE A 58 -6.30 10.84 4.81
C PHE A 58 -6.14 9.87 5.99
N LYS A 59 -6.30 8.55 5.77
CA LYS A 59 -6.06 7.53 6.79
C LYS A 59 -4.59 7.50 7.22
N VAL A 60 -3.67 7.45 6.26
CA VAL A 60 -2.22 7.47 6.55
C VAL A 60 -1.85 8.74 7.32
N PHE A 61 -2.33 9.90 6.87
CA PHE A 61 -2.06 11.17 7.53
C PHE A 61 -2.61 11.21 8.95
N THR A 62 -3.86 10.77 9.14
CA THR A 62 -4.52 10.80 10.45
C THR A 62 -3.84 9.84 11.43
N GLU A 63 -3.47 8.64 10.99
CA GLU A 63 -2.74 7.66 11.82
C GLU A 63 -1.40 8.26 12.28
N VAL A 64 -0.56 8.66 11.32
CA VAL A 64 0.77 9.22 11.61
C VAL A 64 0.66 10.43 12.53
N PHE A 65 -0.33 11.30 12.30
CA PHE A 65 -0.52 12.50 13.12
C PHE A 65 -0.92 12.18 14.56
N ILE A 66 -1.86 11.25 14.74
CA ILE A 66 -2.33 10.85 16.07
C ILE A 66 -1.24 10.09 16.82
N ASP A 67 -0.57 9.14 16.17
CA ASP A 67 0.46 8.31 16.81
C ASP A 67 1.70 9.12 17.14
N SER A 68 2.17 9.95 16.21
CA SER A 68 3.27 10.90 16.49
C SER A 68 2.91 11.85 17.63
N GLY A 69 1.68 12.37 17.65
CA GLY A 69 1.21 13.26 18.72
C GLY A 69 1.18 12.57 20.09
N CYS A 70 0.63 11.35 20.15
CA CYS A 70 0.58 10.54 21.36
C CYS A 70 1.98 10.16 21.85
N ALA A 71 2.86 9.72 20.96
CA ALA A 71 4.24 9.37 21.27
C ALA A 71 5.02 10.58 21.82
N THR A 72 4.88 11.73 21.15
CA THR A 72 5.51 12.99 21.59
C THR A 72 5.00 13.40 22.97
N PHE A 73 3.69 13.37 23.20
CA PHE A 73 3.12 13.72 24.48
C PHE A 73 3.58 12.78 25.61
N ALA A 74 3.65 11.48 25.34
CA ALA A 74 4.13 10.49 26.29
C ALA A 74 5.61 10.68 26.64
N GLU A 75 6.48 10.88 25.64
CA GLU A 75 7.91 11.07 25.84
C GLU A 75 8.22 12.40 26.54
N VAL A 76 7.54 13.50 26.15
CA VAL A 76 7.68 14.80 26.84
C VAL A 76 7.27 14.70 28.31
N LYS A 77 6.15 14.01 28.61
CA LYS A 77 5.69 13.82 30.00
C LYS A 77 6.61 12.90 30.80
N LYS A 78 7.21 11.90 30.17
CA LYS A 78 8.08 10.91 30.81
C LYS A 78 9.47 11.47 31.11
N ARG A 79 10.04 12.22 30.17
CA ARG A 79 11.41 12.76 30.28
C ARG A 79 11.47 14.16 30.88
N GLY A 80 10.40 14.95 30.77
CA GLY A 80 10.32 16.27 31.39
C GLY A 80 11.47 17.18 30.95
N ASP A 81 12.22 17.71 31.91
CA ASP A 81 13.27 18.71 31.68
C ASP A 81 14.48 18.19 30.88
N VAL A 82 14.77 16.88 30.92
CA VAL A 82 15.89 16.25 30.17
C VAL A 82 15.51 15.87 28.73
N PHE A 83 14.28 16.15 28.30
CA PHE A 83 13.81 15.82 26.94
C PHE A 83 14.69 16.44 25.85
N TRP A 84 15.13 17.68 26.05
CA TRP A 84 15.94 18.39 25.06
C TRP A 84 17.35 17.81 24.92
N ASP A 85 17.91 17.27 26.00
CA ASP A 85 19.22 16.61 25.98
C ASP A 85 19.17 15.25 25.27
N GLU A 86 18.01 14.58 25.29
CA GLU A 86 17.78 13.29 24.63
C GLU A 86 16.91 13.38 23.36
N PHE A 87 16.77 14.58 22.79
CA PHE A 87 15.90 14.84 21.64
C PHE A 87 16.24 13.96 20.43
N GLU A 88 17.52 13.63 20.23
CA GLU A 88 17.98 12.77 19.14
C GLU A 88 17.42 11.34 19.24
N PHE A 89 17.31 10.80 20.46
CA PHE A 89 16.70 9.49 20.71
C PHE A 89 15.20 9.54 20.47
N TYR A 90 14.52 10.59 20.95
CA TYR A 90 13.10 10.81 20.66
C TYR A 90 12.83 10.93 19.16
N LEU A 91 13.63 11.73 18.44
CA LEU A 91 13.47 11.93 17.00
C LEU A 91 13.68 10.61 16.24
N SER A 92 14.63 9.79 16.69
CA SER A 92 14.88 8.47 16.11
C SER A 92 13.67 7.55 16.26
N ASP A 93 13.10 7.46 17.47
CA ASP A 93 11.90 6.66 17.73
C ASP A 93 10.68 7.19 16.95
N LEU A 94 10.55 8.52 16.85
CA LEU A 94 9.48 9.16 16.08
C LEU A 94 9.58 8.81 14.59
N VAL A 95 10.77 8.92 13.98
CA VAL A 95 10.97 8.61 12.56
C VAL A 95 10.66 7.14 12.28
N VAL A 96 11.14 6.22 13.13
CA VAL A 96 10.83 4.79 13.00
C VAL A 96 9.33 4.55 13.14
N GLY A 97 8.67 5.20 14.09
CA GLY A 97 7.21 5.17 14.27
C GLY A 97 6.47 5.58 13.00
N ILE A 98 6.80 6.73 12.42
CA ILE A 98 6.17 7.22 11.17
C ILE A 98 6.28 6.20 10.03
N PHE A 99 7.46 5.57 9.86
CA PHE A 99 7.62 4.53 8.83
C PHE A 99 6.79 3.29 9.10
N LEU A 100 6.68 2.87 10.37
CA LEU A 100 5.86 1.74 10.78
C LEU A 100 4.37 2.04 10.57
N ASP A 101 3.88 3.23 10.91
CA ASP A 101 2.48 3.63 10.74
C ASP A 101 2.10 3.64 9.25
N ILE A 102 2.94 4.25 8.40
CA ILE A 102 2.75 4.24 6.95
C ILE A 102 2.72 2.79 6.44
N ALA A 103 3.64 1.94 6.88
CA ALA A 103 3.70 0.54 6.45
C ALA A 103 2.47 -0.25 6.90
N LEU A 104 2.00 -0.05 8.13
CA LEU A 104 0.86 -0.70 8.74
C LEU A 104 -0.44 -0.29 8.01
N VAL A 105 -0.69 1.02 7.88
CA VAL A 105 -1.89 1.52 7.18
C VAL A 105 -1.87 1.12 5.71
N THR A 106 -0.69 1.17 5.07
CA THR A 106 -0.53 0.66 3.70
C THR A 106 -0.84 -0.82 3.63
N LEU A 107 -0.43 -1.63 4.59
CA LEU A 107 -0.70 -3.07 4.60
C LEU A 107 -2.20 -3.35 4.75
N LEU A 108 -2.87 -2.66 5.66
CA LEU A 108 -4.29 -2.82 5.99
C LEU A 108 -5.26 -2.28 4.92
N ALA A 109 -4.86 -1.27 4.16
CA ALA A 109 -5.71 -0.71 3.12
C ALA A 109 -6.10 -1.77 2.07
N PRO A 110 -7.21 -1.67 1.33
CA PRO A 110 -7.49 -2.58 0.22
C PRO A 110 -6.59 -2.28 -0.99
N THR A 111 -6.24 -3.30 -1.79
CA THR A 111 -5.56 -3.11 -3.10
C THR A 111 -6.52 -3.31 -4.25
N CYS A 112 -6.48 -2.42 -5.25
CA CYS A 112 -7.26 -2.62 -6.47
C CYS A 112 -6.74 -3.81 -7.30
N VAL A 113 -7.67 -4.47 -8.01
CA VAL A 113 -7.33 -5.52 -8.98
C VAL A 113 -7.68 -5.02 -10.38
N ALA A 114 -6.67 -4.67 -11.16
CA ALA A 114 -6.86 -4.01 -12.45
C ALA A 114 -7.55 -4.88 -13.53
N GLY A 115 -7.40 -6.22 -13.51
CA GLY A 115 -7.99 -7.12 -14.52
C GLY A 115 -8.55 -8.44 -13.97
N ALA A 116 -8.74 -9.41 -14.86
CA ALA A 116 -9.27 -10.73 -14.52
C ALA A 116 -8.28 -11.63 -13.75
N SER A 117 -7.00 -11.28 -13.70
CA SER A 117 -5.99 -12.03 -12.97
C SER A 117 -4.96 -11.08 -12.36
N HIS A 118 -4.49 -11.37 -11.14
CA HIS A 118 -3.24 -10.80 -10.64
C HIS A 118 -2.10 -11.42 -11.44
N VAL A 119 -1.78 -10.86 -12.61
CA VAL A 119 -0.60 -11.30 -13.36
C VAL A 119 0.62 -10.65 -12.69
N VAL A 120 0.96 -11.14 -11.50
CA VAL A 120 2.31 -10.93 -10.96
C VAL A 120 3.18 -11.95 -11.68
N LYS A 121 3.76 -11.56 -12.82
CA LYS A 121 4.89 -12.32 -13.35
C LYS A 121 6.02 -12.16 -12.34
N ALA A 122 6.13 -13.13 -11.44
CA ALA A 122 7.25 -13.22 -10.51
C ALA A 122 8.53 -13.19 -11.36
N SER A 123 9.33 -12.15 -11.17
CA SER A 123 10.61 -12.01 -11.87
C SER A 123 11.44 -13.28 -11.66
N LYS A 124 11.90 -13.89 -12.75
CA LYS A 124 12.73 -15.08 -12.70
C LYS A 124 14.11 -14.69 -12.17
N ALA A 125 14.48 -15.32 -11.05
CA ALA A 125 15.80 -15.32 -10.42
C ALA A 125 16.30 -13.96 -9.92
N THR A 126 16.20 -13.72 -8.61
CA THR A 126 16.88 -12.60 -7.95
C THR A 126 17.70 -13.10 -6.76
N LYS A 127 19.02 -12.87 -6.79
CA LYS A 127 19.95 -13.14 -5.68
C LYS A 127 19.96 -11.93 -4.72
N GLY A 128 20.35 -12.13 -3.46
CA GLY A 128 20.50 -11.06 -2.46
C GLY A 128 19.18 -10.62 -1.78
N PHE A 129 19.13 -9.38 -1.28
CA PHE A 129 17.96 -8.77 -0.60
C PHE A 129 16.65 -8.93 -1.40
N ALA A 130 16.76 -8.95 -2.72
CA ALA A 130 15.65 -9.19 -3.62
C ALA A 130 14.99 -10.58 -3.46
N LYS A 131 15.70 -11.61 -3.00
CA LYS A 131 15.14 -12.93 -2.66
C LYS A 131 14.16 -12.82 -1.48
N TYR A 132 14.53 -12.07 -0.45
CA TYR A 132 13.66 -11.83 0.71
C TYR A 132 12.43 -11.02 0.30
N SER A 133 12.61 -9.98 -0.53
CA SER A 133 11.48 -9.22 -1.09
C SER A 133 10.56 -10.10 -1.96
N ALA A 134 11.12 -11.02 -2.75
CA ALA A 134 10.36 -11.94 -3.58
C ALA A 134 9.64 -13.02 -2.76
N ALA A 135 10.27 -13.53 -1.70
CA ALA A 135 9.66 -14.44 -0.75
C ALA A 135 8.50 -13.78 0.00
N PHE A 136 8.70 -12.54 0.45
CA PHE A 136 7.66 -11.72 1.07
C PHE A 136 6.51 -11.43 0.10
N MET A 137 6.80 -11.03 -1.15
CA MET A 137 5.77 -10.82 -2.16
C MET A 137 5.01 -12.12 -2.49
N LYS A 138 5.69 -13.26 -2.54
CA LYS A 138 5.06 -14.58 -2.73
C LYS A 138 4.16 -14.94 -1.54
N MET A 139 4.59 -14.68 -0.31
CA MET A 139 3.77 -14.85 0.89
C MET A 139 2.55 -13.93 0.85
N ARG A 140 2.74 -12.64 0.57
CA ARG A 140 1.67 -11.65 0.44
C ARG A 140 0.65 -12.01 -0.65
N SER A 141 1.09 -12.59 -1.76
CA SER A 141 0.19 -13.06 -2.83
C SER A 141 -0.70 -14.25 -2.44
N LYS A 142 -0.37 -14.96 -1.36
CA LYS A 142 -1.19 -16.07 -0.84
C LYS A 142 -2.25 -15.58 0.14
N LEU A 143 -2.01 -14.46 0.80
CA LEU A 143 -2.96 -13.86 1.75
C LEU A 143 -4.18 -13.31 0.99
N PRO A 144 -5.39 -13.49 1.53
CA PRO A 144 -6.57 -12.87 0.97
C PRO A 144 -6.40 -11.34 1.00
N SER A 145 -6.59 -10.68 -0.16
CA SER A 145 -6.39 -9.23 -0.30
C SER A 145 -7.37 -8.39 0.51
N ALA A 146 -8.50 -8.99 0.93
CA ALA A 146 -9.46 -8.43 1.85
C ALA A 146 -10.21 -9.55 2.58
N VAL A 147 -9.98 -9.68 3.89
CA VAL A 147 -10.55 -10.74 4.74
C VAL A 147 -12.08 -10.69 4.75
N PHE A 148 -12.66 -9.49 4.76
CA PHE A 148 -14.10 -9.26 4.87
C PHE A 148 -14.79 -8.91 3.55
N GLU A 149 -14.07 -8.78 2.44
CA GLU A 149 -14.67 -8.39 1.15
C GLU A 149 -15.08 -9.62 0.33
N LYS A 150 -16.16 -9.47 -0.44
CA LYS A 150 -16.60 -10.51 -1.39
C LYS A 150 -15.54 -10.67 -2.48
N SER A 151 -15.15 -11.91 -2.79
CA SER A 151 -14.15 -12.16 -3.83
C SER A 151 -14.64 -11.65 -5.18
N ILE A 152 -13.76 -10.97 -5.90
CA ILE A 152 -14.05 -10.38 -7.21
C ILE A 152 -14.10 -11.49 -8.26
N LYS A 153 -15.13 -11.49 -9.13
CA LYS A 153 -15.27 -12.46 -10.23
C LYS A 153 -13.98 -12.51 -11.09
N GLY A 154 -13.40 -13.71 -11.23
CA GLY A 154 -12.14 -13.96 -11.94
C GLY A 154 -10.90 -14.07 -11.05
N VAL A 155 -10.98 -13.64 -9.79
CA VAL A 155 -9.87 -13.74 -8.82
C VAL A 155 -10.05 -14.99 -7.94
N ARG A 156 -8.96 -15.45 -7.30
CA ARG A 156 -9.00 -16.59 -6.36
C ARG A 156 -10.05 -16.35 -5.27
N VAL A 157 -10.91 -17.35 -5.06
CA VAL A 157 -11.95 -17.32 -4.04
C VAL A 157 -11.44 -18.05 -2.79
N TYR A 158 -11.61 -17.43 -1.62
CA TYR A 158 -11.26 -17.99 -0.33
C TYR A 158 -12.54 -18.33 0.45
N THR A 159 -12.63 -19.55 0.98
CA THR A 159 -13.73 -19.95 1.86
C THR A 159 -13.64 -19.24 3.22
N PRO A 160 -14.73 -19.14 4.00
CA PRO A 160 -14.69 -18.57 5.35
C PRO A 160 -13.65 -19.23 6.25
N GLN A 161 -13.48 -20.57 6.20
CA GLN A 161 -12.45 -21.24 6.99
C GLN A 161 -11.02 -20.86 6.56
N GLN A 162 -10.79 -20.72 5.25
CA GLN A 162 -9.49 -20.30 4.71
C GLN A 162 -9.15 -18.84 5.03
N ARG A 163 -10.14 -18.02 5.36
CA ARG A 163 -9.95 -16.62 5.78
C ARG A 163 -9.67 -16.48 7.28
N ALA A 164 -10.13 -17.42 8.09
CA ALA A 164 -9.97 -17.40 9.55
C ALA A 164 -8.62 -17.96 10.04
N ILE A 165 -7.93 -18.74 9.21
CA ILE A 165 -6.67 -19.44 9.54
C ILE A 165 -5.46 -18.74 8.89
N ALA A 166 -5.68 -17.62 8.18
CA ALA A 166 -4.67 -16.87 7.44
C ALA A 166 -3.91 -15.88 8.33
#